data_AF-A0A241WPE2-F1
#
_entry.id   AF-A0A241WPE2-F1
#
_cell.length_a   1.000
_cell.length_b   1.000
_cell.length_c   1.000
_cell.angle_alpha   90.00
_cell.angle_beta   90.00
_cell.angle_gamma   90.00
#
_symmetry.space_group_name_H-M   'P 1'
#
loop_
_entity.id
_entity.type
_entity.pdbx_description
1 polymer ?
#
loop_
_entity_poly.entity_id
_entity_poly.type
_entity_poly.pdbx_seq_one_letter_code
_entity_poly.pdbx_strand_id
1 'polypeptide(L)'
;MPEYAMIKYMYRQHFALSIAILGIAAILSSILQYQSAMNYLWRIVLGVVAVPSIIFSLVFAFIQIKLGQTILNTVILVSSLAIYMVVFRYIYLHLDINWNAVSEGRLQLTIFQKIVKSDWSYWLAFIFPWMISILSYKLRSKKVTA
;
A
#
# COMPACT_ATOMS: atom_id res chain seq x y z
N MET A 1 0.09 34.71 2.19
CA MET A 1 -0.36 33.65 3.12
C MET A 1 0.80 33.32 4.04
N PRO A 2 0.63 33.27 5.37
CA PRO A 2 1.73 32.92 6.28
C PRO A 2 2.23 31.50 5.96
N GLU A 3 3.54 31.30 5.93
CA GLU A 3 4.23 30.05 5.57
C GLU A 3 3.66 28.82 6.29
N TYR A 4 3.31 29.00 7.57
CA TYR A 4 2.63 27.98 8.38
C TYR A 4 1.28 27.51 7.80
N ALA A 5 0.48 28.42 7.25
CA ALA A 5 -0.80 28.07 6.64
C ALA A 5 -0.61 27.24 5.35
N MET A 6 0.44 27.52 4.59
CA MET A 6 0.77 26.78 3.36
C MET A 6 1.21 25.35 3.68
N ILE A 7 2.09 25.16 4.67
CA ILE A 7 2.54 23.83 5.11
C ILE A 7 1.36 22.99 5.62
N LYS A 8 0.49 23.60 6.44
CA LYS A 8 -0.72 22.93 6.95
C LYS A 8 -1.68 22.52 5.84
N TYR A 9 -1.84 23.36 4.82
CA TYR A 9 -2.68 23.07 3.66
C TYR A 9 -2.12 21.90 2.85
N MET A 10 -0.83 21.93 2.50
CA MET A 10 -0.18 20.85 1.76
C MET A 10 -0.22 19.52 2.53
N TYR A 11 0.00 19.54 3.86
CA TYR A 11 -0.15 18.35 4.70
C TYR A 11 -1.51 17.72 4.56
N ARG A 12 -2.56 18.53 4.69
CA ARG A 12 -3.94 18.06 4.58
C ARG A 12 -4.22 17.45 3.22
N GLN A 13 -3.69 18.03 2.14
CA GLN A 13 -3.86 17.48 0.80
C GLN A 13 -3.18 16.11 0.64
N HIS A 14 -1.90 15.99 1.01
CA HIS A 14 -1.19 14.71 0.94
C HIS A 14 -1.86 13.64 1.80
N PHE A 15 -2.28 14.01 3.00
CA PHE A 15 -2.95 13.11 3.95
C PHE A 15 -4.32 12.66 3.44
N ALA A 16 -5.17 13.60 3.04
CA ALA A 16 -6.53 13.31 2.57
C ALA A 16 -6.52 12.45 1.30
N LEU A 17 -5.64 12.73 0.35
CA LEU A 17 -5.50 11.92 -0.86
C LEU A 17 -5.00 10.51 -0.52
N SER A 18 -4.04 10.40 0.40
CA SER A 18 -3.50 9.09 0.78
C SER A 18 -4.57 8.21 1.46
N ILE A 19 -5.34 8.79 2.39
CA ILE A 19 -6.46 8.10 3.04
C ILE A 19 -7.55 7.75 2.04
N ALA A 20 -7.92 8.66 1.14
CA ALA A 20 -9.00 8.40 0.19
C ALA A 20 -8.65 7.20 -0.71
N ILE A 21 -7.45 7.21 -1.29
CA ILE A 21 -7.01 6.16 -2.23
C ILE A 21 -6.84 4.83 -1.50
N LEU A 22 -6.14 4.80 -0.35
CA LEU A 22 -5.94 3.54 0.39
C LEU A 22 -7.22 3.06 1.09
N GLY A 23 -8.12 3.97 1.46
CA GLY A 23 -9.45 3.65 1.96
C GLY A 23 -10.28 2.90 0.93
N ILE A 24 -10.26 3.37 -0.33
CA ILE A 24 -10.86 2.64 -1.45
C ILE A 24 -10.23 1.26 -1.59
N ALA A 25 -8.90 1.15 -1.52
CA ALA A 25 -8.20 -0.14 -1.60
C ALA A 25 -8.59 -1.10 -0.47
N ALA A 26 -8.77 -0.59 0.76
CA ALA A 26 -9.22 -1.37 1.92
C ALA A 26 -10.66 -1.88 1.73
N ILE A 27 -11.56 -1.02 1.24
CA ILE A 27 -12.95 -1.39 0.93
C ILE A 27 -12.98 -2.46 -0.16
N LEU A 28 -12.24 -2.27 -1.26
CA LEU A 28 -12.16 -3.24 -2.36
C LEU A 28 -11.60 -4.59 -1.87
N SER A 29 -10.52 -4.57 -1.09
CA SER A 29 -9.93 -5.78 -0.50
C SER A 29 -10.93 -6.51 0.41
N SER A 30 -11.73 -5.76 1.15
CA SER A 30 -12.81 -6.30 1.99
C SER A 30 -13.95 -6.90 1.16
N ILE A 31 -14.37 -6.25 0.07
CA ILE A 31 -15.39 -6.77 -0.84
C ILE A 31 -14.92 -8.08 -1.49
N LEU A 32 -13.66 -8.13 -1.93
CA LEU A 32 -13.05 -9.34 -2.46
C LEU A 32 -13.09 -10.49 -1.44
N GLN A 33 -12.81 -10.20 -0.17
CA GLN A 33 -12.93 -11.20 0.90
C GLN A 33 -14.38 -11.66 1.07
N TYR A 34 -15.33 -10.71 1.09
CA TYR A 34 -16.75 -11.02 1.24
C TYR A 34 -17.27 -11.93 0.11
N GLN A 35 -16.79 -11.74 -1.13
CA GLN A 35 -17.18 -12.58 -2.27
C GLN A 35 -16.56 -13.99 -2.23
N SER A 36 -15.43 -14.17 -1.52
CA SER A 36 -14.64 -15.43 -1.52
C SER A 36 -15.14 -16.54 -0.57
N ALA A 37 -16.46 -16.69 -0.37
CA ALA A 37 -17.12 -17.67 0.53
C ALA A 37 -16.75 -17.58 2.03
N MET A 38 -15.81 -16.72 2.41
CA MET A 38 -15.40 -16.44 3.80
C MET A 38 -16.14 -15.20 4.35
N ASN A 39 -17.47 -15.26 4.37
CA ASN A 39 -18.38 -14.13 4.59
C ASN A 39 -18.26 -13.44 5.97
N TYR A 40 -17.56 -14.02 6.93
CA TYR A 40 -17.38 -13.45 8.27
C TYR A 40 -16.07 -12.65 8.43
N LEU A 41 -15.08 -12.87 7.57
CA LEU A 41 -13.75 -12.26 7.73
C LEU A 41 -13.62 -10.87 7.11
N TRP A 42 -14.55 -10.43 6.26
CA TRP A 42 -14.42 -9.16 5.54
C TRP A 42 -14.23 -7.96 6.46
N ARG A 43 -14.92 -7.92 7.61
CA ARG A 43 -14.78 -6.84 8.60
C ARG A 43 -13.37 -6.79 9.19
N ILE A 44 -12.79 -7.95 9.45
CA ILE A 44 -11.42 -8.08 9.95
C ILE A 44 -10.45 -7.59 8.88
N VAL A 45 -10.65 -8.00 7.63
CA VAL A 45 -9.84 -7.55 6.50
C VAL A 45 -9.89 -6.05 6.32
N LEU A 46 -11.08 -5.45 6.40
CA LEU A 46 -11.24 -4.01 6.34
C LEU A 46 -10.42 -3.33 7.44
N GLY A 47 -10.53 -3.78 8.70
CA GLY A 47 -9.77 -3.21 9.80
C GLY A 47 -8.25 -3.37 9.65
N VAL A 48 -7.80 -4.59 9.32
CA VAL A 48 -6.39 -4.94 9.14
C VAL A 48 -5.76 -4.16 7.99
N VAL A 49 -6.51 -3.82 6.93
CA VAL A 49 -5.97 -3.03 5.81
C VAL A 49 -6.12 -1.52 6.07
N ALA A 50 -7.23 -1.08 6.67
CA ALA A 50 -7.51 0.34 6.89
C ALA A 50 -6.60 0.97 7.95
N VAL A 51 -6.34 0.28 9.07
CA VAL A 51 -5.54 0.84 10.17
C VAL A 51 -4.10 1.14 9.71
N PRO A 52 -3.36 0.20 9.10
CA PRO A 52 -2.02 0.49 8.55
C PRO A 52 -2.06 1.56 7.45
N SER A 53 -3.12 1.61 6.64
CA SER A 53 -3.28 2.63 5.60
C SER A 53 -3.42 4.04 6.17
N ILE A 54 -4.13 4.21 7.29
CA ILE A 54 -4.24 5.48 7.99
C ILE A 54 -2.89 5.87 8.60
N ILE A 55 -2.22 4.93 9.28
CA ILE A 55 -0.89 5.17 9.88
C ILE A 55 0.13 5.55 8.80
N PHE A 56 0.16 4.80 7.71
CA PHE A 56 0.99 5.10 6.53
C PHE A 56 0.69 6.51 6.03
N SER A 57 -0.59 6.87 5.83
CA SER A 57 -0.98 8.17 5.30
C SER A 57 -0.53 9.33 6.17
N LEU A 58 -0.62 9.19 7.51
CA LEU A 58 -0.17 10.21 8.48
C LEU A 58 1.32 10.49 8.32
N VAL A 59 2.14 9.43 8.34
CA VAL A 59 3.59 9.53 8.28
C VAL A 59 4.04 9.94 6.86
N PHE A 60 3.32 9.48 5.82
CA PHE A 60 3.67 9.71 4.42
C PHE A 60 3.46 11.16 4.06
N ALA A 61 2.34 11.75 4.46
CA ALA A 61 2.08 13.17 4.28
C ALA A 61 3.16 14.06 4.91
N PHE A 62 3.62 13.70 6.12
CA PHE A 62 4.71 14.42 6.78
C PHE A 62 6.02 14.34 5.97
N ILE A 63 6.37 13.15 5.49
CA ILE A 63 7.58 12.95 4.69
C ILE A 63 7.47 13.65 3.33
N GLN A 64 6.32 13.63 2.66
CA GLN A 64 6.13 14.32 1.37
C GLN A 64 6.41 15.82 1.49
N ILE A 65 5.94 16.46 2.56
CA ILE A 65 6.22 17.89 2.81
C ILE A 65 7.70 18.11 3.09
N LYS A 66 8.29 17.30 3.98
CA LYS A 66 9.71 17.44 4.33
C LYS A 66 10.61 17.30 3.11
N LEU A 67 10.22 16.45 2.17
CA LEU A 67 10.93 16.23 0.91
C LEU A 67 10.48 17.21 -0.21
N GLY A 68 9.59 18.16 0.06
CA GLY A 68 9.07 19.11 -0.94
C GLY A 68 8.51 18.41 -2.18
N GLN A 69 7.78 17.32 -1.98
CA GLN A 69 7.19 16.54 -3.07
C GLN A 69 5.89 17.16 -3.55
N THR A 70 5.58 16.95 -4.83
CA THR A 70 4.34 17.44 -5.43
C THR A 70 3.16 16.53 -5.07
N ILE A 71 1.95 17.08 -5.12
CA ILE A 71 0.71 16.31 -4.96
C ILE A 71 0.62 15.17 -5.99
N LEU A 72 1.06 15.41 -7.23
CA LEU A 72 1.08 14.39 -8.28
C LEU A 72 1.95 13.18 -7.88
N ASN A 73 3.13 13.40 -7.29
CA ASN A 73 3.98 12.30 -6.83
C ASN A 73 3.28 11.45 -5.76
N THR A 74 2.53 12.08 -4.86
CA THR A 74 1.73 11.38 -3.85
C THR A 74 0.64 10.53 -4.49
N VAL A 75 -0.12 11.12 -5.43
CA VAL A 75 -1.19 10.40 -6.13
C VAL A 75 -0.62 9.17 -6.85
N ILE A 76 0.48 9.31 -7.60
CA ILE A 76 1.09 8.19 -8.32
C ILE A 76 1.51 7.09 -7.35
N LEU A 77 2.29 7.43 -6.33
CA LEU A 77 2.85 6.42 -5.41
C LEU A 77 1.77 5.71 -4.59
N VAL A 78 0.79 6.46 -4.09
CA VAL A 78 -0.30 5.86 -3.31
C VAL A 78 -1.24 5.04 -4.21
N SER A 79 -1.50 5.50 -5.44
CA SER A 79 -2.31 4.73 -6.40
C SER A 79 -1.62 3.42 -6.78
N SER A 80 -0.31 3.44 -7.02
CA SER A 80 0.47 2.23 -7.29
C SER A 80 0.41 1.25 -6.12
N LEU A 81 0.54 1.74 -4.87
CA LEU A 81 0.40 0.91 -3.68
C LEU A 81 -1.02 0.33 -3.56
N ALA A 82 -2.06 1.15 -3.76
CA ALA A 82 -3.45 0.71 -3.71
C ALA A 82 -3.76 -0.39 -4.74
N ILE A 83 -3.32 -0.20 -5.99
CA ILE A 83 -3.47 -1.21 -7.06
C ILE A 83 -2.75 -2.49 -6.66
N TYR A 84 -1.50 -2.40 -6.20
CA TYR A 84 -0.75 -3.56 -5.72
C TYR A 84 -1.53 -4.32 -4.63
N MET A 85 -2.04 -3.61 -3.61
CA MET A 85 -2.75 -4.24 -2.50
C MET A 85 -4.01 -4.98 -2.96
N VAL A 86 -4.81 -4.37 -3.83
CA VAL A 86 -6.05 -5.00 -4.34
C VAL A 86 -5.72 -6.20 -5.22
N VAL A 87 -4.76 -6.07 -6.14
CA VAL A 87 -4.35 -7.14 -7.05
C VAL A 87 -3.72 -8.30 -6.27
N PHE A 88 -2.82 -8.01 -5.33
CA PHE A 88 -2.19 -9.03 -4.51
C PHE A 88 -3.24 -9.79 -3.70
N ARG A 89 -4.21 -9.08 -3.11
CA ARG A 89 -5.31 -9.72 -2.38
C ARG A 89 -6.17 -10.59 -3.28
N TYR A 90 -6.52 -10.12 -4.47
CA TYR A 90 -7.26 -10.91 -5.45
C TYR A 90 -6.53 -12.21 -5.78
N ILE A 91 -5.23 -12.13 -6.10
CA ILE A 91 -4.40 -13.30 -6.41
C ILE A 91 -4.31 -14.22 -5.18
N TYR A 92 -4.12 -13.68 -3.98
CA TYR A 92 -4.08 -14.48 -2.75
C TYR A 92 -5.33 -15.33 -2.56
N LEU A 93 -6.51 -14.77 -2.84
CA LEU A 93 -7.79 -15.47 -2.66
C LEU A 93 -8.04 -16.53 -3.74
N HIS A 94 -7.61 -16.28 -4.98
CA HIS A 94 -7.89 -17.16 -6.12
C HIS A 94 -6.76 -18.15 -6.44
N LEU A 95 -5.59 -17.99 -5.82
CA LEU A 95 -4.49 -18.93 -5.96
C LEU A 95 -4.77 -20.19 -5.14
N ASP A 96 -5.27 -21.21 -5.84
CA ASP A 96 -5.52 -22.54 -5.29
C ASP A 96 -4.22 -23.30 -5.07
N ILE A 97 -4.11 -23.93 -3.90
CA ILE A 97 -2.95 -24.69 -3.48
C ILE A 97 -3.48 -25.93 -2.76
N ASN A 98 -3.08 -27.09 -3.27
CA ASN A 98 -3.35 -28.36 -2.60
C ASN A 98 -2.44 -28.51 -1.37
N TRP A 99 -2.86 -27.94 -0.25
CA TRP A 99 -2.10 -27.96 1.00
C TRP A 99 -1.86 -29.38 1.53
N ASN A 100 -2.75 -30.34 1.23
CA ASN A 100 -2.57 -31.73 1.62
C ASN A 100 -1.35 -32.33 0.91
N ALA A 101 -1.25 -32.17 -0.42
CA ALA A 101 -0.10 -32.63 -1.19
C ALA A 101 1.21 -31.92 -0.80
N VAL A 102 1.14 -30.65 -0.38
CA VAL A 102 2.31 -29.93 0.16
C VAL A 102 2.74 -30.50 1.51
N SER A 103 1.80 -30.77 2.42
CA SER A 103 2.09 -31.32 3.75
C SER A 103 2.66 -32.75 3.71
N GLU A 104 2.23 -33.54 2.72
CA GLU A 104 2.72 -34.89 2.48
C GLU A 104 4.07 -34.90 1.71
N GLY A 105 4.63 -33.74 1.41
CA GLY A 105 5.90 -33.61 0.66
C GLY A 105 5.80 -33.99 -0.82
N ARG A 106 4.60 -34.25 -1.34
CA ARG A 106 4.34 -34.66 -2.73
C ARG A 106 4.38 -33.48 -3.70
N LEU A 107 4.15 -32.27 -3.20
CA LEU A 107 4.17 -31.04 -3.99
C LEU A 107 5.03 -29.97 -3.31
N GLN A 108 5.96 -29.37 -4.05
CA GLN A 108 6.68 -28.19 -3.58
C GLN A 108 6.03 -26.92 -4.14
N LEU A 109 5.85 -25.92 -3.28
CA LEU A 109 5.35 -24.62 -3.71
C LEU A 109 6.33 -23.93 -4.64
N THR A 110 5.82 -23.37 -5.74
CA THR A 110 6.61 -22.51 -6.62
C THR A 110 7.02 -21.23 -5.88
N ILE A 111 8.08 -20.57 -6.35
CA ILE A 111 8.53 -19.29 -5.76
C ILE A 111 7.38 -18.27 -5.74
N PHE A 112 6.61 -18.19 -6.82
CA PHE A 112 5.44 -17.32 -6.89
C PHE A 112 4.39 -17.64 -5.82
N GLN A 113 4.04 -18.92 -5.64
CA GLN A 113 3.10 -19.34 -4.60
C GLN A 113 3.61 -19.00 -3.19
N LYS A 114 4.91 -19.21 -2.93
CA LYS A 114 5.55 -18.83 -1.66
C LYS A 114 5.46 -17.33 -1.41
N ILE A 115 5.72 -16.52 -2.44
CA ILE A 115 5.62 -15.06 -2.33
C ILE A 115 4.17 -14.64 -2.07
N VAL A 116 3.21 -15.13 -2.87
CA VAL A 116 1.81 -14.73 -2.72
C VAL A 116 1.24 -15.12 -1.36
N LYS A 117 1.53 -16.34 -0.87
CA LYS A 117 1.01 -16.80 0.43
C LYS A 117 1.82 -16.35 1.64
N SER A 118 2.93 -15.63 1.44
CA SER A 118 3.71 -15.05 2.53
C SER A 118 3.03 -13.80 3.08
N ASP A 119 2.84 -13.76 4.39
CA ASP A 119 2.28 -12.60 5.08
C ASP A 119 3.10 -11.33 4.82
N TRP A 120 4.43 -11.45 4.74
CA TRP A 120 5.33 -10.31 4.55
C TRP A 120 5.21 -9.65 3.18
N SER A 121 4.92 -10.42 2.13
CA SER A 121 4.90 -9.89 0.76
C SER A 121 3.91 -8.75 0.61
N TYR A 122 2.72 -8.89 1.21
CA TYR A 122 1.70 -7.86 1.19
C TYR A 122 2.15 -6.57 1.90
N TRP A 123 2.75 -6.71 3.08
CA TRP A 123 3.10 -5.58 3.94
C TRP A 123 4.36 -4.84 3.49
N LEU A 124 5.33 -5.53 2.91
CA LEU A 124 6.57 -4.90 2.43
C LEU A 124 6.33 -3.89 1.31
N ALA A 125 5.22 -3.99 0.59
CA ALA A 125 4.85 -3.01 -0.43
C ALA A 125 4.63 -1.60 0.14
N PHE A 126 4.25 -1.46 1.41
CA PHE A 126 4.16 -0.16 2.07
C PHE A 126 5.50 0.58 2.10
N ILE A 127 6.64 -0.11 1.99
CA ILE A 127 7.98 0.49 1.99
C ILE A 127 8.26 1.22 0.66
N PHE A 128 7.63 0.79 -0.44
CA PHE A 128 7.94 1.26 -1.79
C PHE A 128 7.72 2.77 -1.99
N PRO A 129 6.57 3.38 -1.62
CA PRO A 129 6.36 4.82 -1.75
C PRO A 129 7.43 5.68 -1.06
N TRP A 130 7.95 5.23 0.09
CA TRP A 130 8.99 5.95 0.82
C TRP A 130 10.31 5.95 0.07
N MET A 131 10.74 4.77 -0.40
CA MET A 131 11.99 4.62 -1.13
C MET A 131 12.01 5.49 -2.37
N ILE A 132 10.93 5.46 -3.16
CA ILE A 132 10.82 6.28 -4.37
C ILE A 132 10.80 7.77 -4.02
N SER A 133 10.07 8.18 -2.98
CA SER A 133 10.04 9.59 -2.57
C SER A 133 11.42 10.12 -2.15
N ILE A 134 12.19 9.32 -1.42
CA ILE A 134 13.56 9.67 -1.01
C ILE A 134 14.49 9.72 -2.24
N LEU A 135 14.37 8.74 -3.14
CA LEU A 135 15.18 8.69 -4.36
C LEU A 135 14.91 9.89 -5.26
N SER A 136 13.64 10.21 -5.51
CA SER A 136 13.21 11.37 -6.29
C SER A 136 13.74 12.68 -5.71
N TYR A 137 13.72 12.81 -4.37
CA TYR A 137 14.33 13.96 -3.69
C TYR A 137 15.83 14.05 -3.94
N LYS A 138 16.58 12.95 -3.76
CA LYS A 138 18.03 12.92 -3.98
C LYS A 138 18.39 13.26 -5.42
N LEU A 139 17.65 12.74 -6.40
CA LEU A 139 17.87 13.01 -7.82
C LEU A 139 17.61 14.48 -8.16
N ARG A 140 16.54 15.08 -7.63
CA ARG A 140 16.25 16.51 -7.81
C ARG A 140 17.33 17.38 -7.17
N SER A 141 17.76 17.06 -5.95
CA SER A 141 18.81 17.80 -5.25
C SER A 141 20.13 17.79 -6.02
N LYS A 142 20.52 16.65 -6.61
CA LYS A 142 21.74 16.55 -7.42
C LYS A 142 21.70 17.42 -8.69
N LYS A 143 20.53 17.52 -9.34
CA LYS A 143 20.36 18.36 -10.54
C LYS A 143 20.45 19.86 -10.25
N VAL A 144 20.22 20.29 -9.01
CA VAL A 144 20.31 21.71 -8.61
C VAL A 144 21.76 22.09 -8.29
N THR A 145 22.60 21.13 -7.91
CA THR A 145 24.02 21.34 -7.52
C THR A 145 25.03 21.06 -8.64
N ALA A 146 24.57 20.58 -9.79
CA ALA A 146 25.39 20.28 -10.98
C ALA A 146 25.13 21.34 -12.05
#